data_AF-A0A442SK08-F1
#
_entry.id   AF-A0A442SK08-F1
#
_cell.length_a   1.000
_cell.length_b   1.000
_cell.length_c   1.000
_cell.angle_alpha   90.00
_cell.angle_beta   90.00
_cell.angle_gamma   90.00
#
_symmetry.space_group_name_H-M   'P 1'
#
loop_
_entity.id
_entity.type
_entity.pdbx_description
1 polymer ?
#
loop_
_entity_poly.entity_id
_entity_poly.type
_entity_poly.pdbx_seq_one_letter_code
_entity_poly.pdbx_strand_id
1 'polypeptide(L)' 'MGKRQNAPAGEAMSELEMLAQQAIAAAGGDVVVALLNILARNSELERELALSRAAVSSGYSRGWHKARP' A
#
# COMPACT_ATOMS: atom_id res chain seq x y z
N MET A 1 -6.28 11.41 46.83
CA MET A 1 -5.35 11.13 45.70
C MET A 1 -6.19 10.63 44.53
N GLY A 2 -6.43 11.49 43.54
CA GLY A 2 -7.24 11.13 42.37
C GLY A 2 -6.53 10.09 41.51
N LYS A 3 -7.22 9.00 41.17
CA LYS A 3 -6.73 8.01 40.22
C LYS A 3 -6.38 8.74 38.91
N ARG A 4 -5.13 8.62 38.46
CA ARG A 4 -4.75 9.01 37.10
C ARG A 4 -5.63 8.18 36.17
N GLN A 5 -6.55 8.85 35.48
CA GLN A 5 -7.31 8.25 34.41
C GLN A 5 -6.28 7.81 33.37
N ASN A 6 -6.19 6.50 33.14
CA ASN A 6 -5.39 5.99 32.05
C ASN A 6 -5.98 6.61 30.78
N ALA A 7 -5.16 7.36 30.02
CA ALA A 7 -5.61 7.92 28.75
C ALA A 7 -6.20 6.79 27.89
N PRO A 8 -7.28 7.04 27.13
CA PRO A 8 -7.90 6.01 26.32
C PRO A 8 -6.84 5.44 25.37
N ALA A 9 -6.43 4.19 25.62
CA ALA A 9 -5.62 3.44 24.68
C ALA A 9 -6.47 3.21 23.44
N GLY A 10 -6.19 3.94 22.36
CA GLY A 10 -6.84 3.75 21.07
C GLY A 10 -7.90 4.79 20.74
N GLU A 11 -7.49 6.04 20.54
CA GLU A 11 -8.03 6.77 19.39
C GLU A 11 -7.74 5.89 18.17
N ALA A 12 -8.78 5.51 17.42
CA ALA A 12 -8.69 4.51 16.35
C ALA A 12 -7.59 4.88 15.37
N MET A 13 -6.43 4.24 15.52
CA MET A 13 -5.28 4.47 14.65
C MET A 13 -5.75 4.19 13.23
N SER A 14 -5.53 5.13 12.32
CA SER A 14 -5.91 4.95 10.93
C SER A 14 -5.25 3.67 10.39
N GLU A 15 -5.93 2.95 9.51
CA GLU A 15 -5.39 1.73 8.89
C GLU A 15 -3.98 1.99 8.29
N LEU A 16 -3.80 3.18 7.70
CA LEU A 16 -2.50 3.61 7.16
C LEU A 16 -1.44 3.80 8.24
N GLU A 17 -1.80 4.33 9.40
CA GLU A 17 -0.87 4.51 10.52
C GLU A 17 -0.46 3.16 11.09
N MET A 18 -1.39 2.21 11.21
CA MET A 18 -1.09 0.85 11.61
C MET A 18 -0.14 0.16 10.61
N LEU A 19 -0.39 0.29 9.30
CA LEU A 19 0.46 -0.27 8.26
C LEU A 19 1.86 0.38 8.24
N ALA A 20 1.94 1.69 8.50
CA ALA A 20 3.22 2.38 8.64
C ALA A 20 4.03 1.84 9.81
N GLN A 21 3.40 1.63 10.97
CA GLN A 21 4.07 1.02 12.12
C GLN A 21 4.54 -0.41 11.85
N GLN A 22 3.74 -1.21 11.12
CA GLN A 22 4.15 -2.55 10.69
C GLN A 22 5.35 -2.50 9.74
N ALA A 23 5.39 -1.56 8.80
CA ALA A 23 6.51 -1.39 7.89
C ALA A 23 7.80 -0.97 8.62
N ILE A 24 7.69 -0.07 9.60
CA ILE A 24 8.81 0.34 10.46
C ILE A 24 9.30 -0.85 11.29
N ALA A 25 8.39 -1.63 11.89
CA ALA A 25 8.74 -2.83 12.64
C ALA A 25 9.45 -3.88 11.76
N ALA A 26 8.97 -4.10 10.52
CA ALA A 26 9.60 -5.01 9.57
C ALA A 26 11.01 -4.55 9.14
N ALA A 27 11.28 -3.25 9.18
CA ALA A 27 12.60 -2.67 8.95
C ALA A 27 13.50 -2.64 10.21
N GLY A 28 13.10 -3.32 11.29
CA GLY A 28 13.86 -3.33 12.54
C GLY A 28 13.86 -1.97 13.26
N GLY A 29 12.87 -1.12 13.00
CA GLY A 29 12.78 0.23 13.55
C GLY A 29 13.47 1.30 12.71
N ASP A 30 14.16 0.94 11.63
CA ASP A 30 14.79 1.91 10.73
C ASP A 30 13.75 2.49 9.77
N VAL A 31 13.37 3.75 10.03
CA VAL A 31 12.37 4.47 9.24
C VAL A 31 12.85 4.77 7.81
N VAL A 32 14.15 4.98 7.60
CA VAL A 32 14.69 5.26 6.26
C VAL A 32 14.62 3.98 5.43
N VAL A 33 15.00 2.83 6.00
CA VAL A 33 14.88 1.53 5.33
C VAL A 33 13.42 1.19 5.05
N ALA A 34 12.50 1.42 6.00
CA ALA A 34 11.07 1.20 5.79
C ALA A 34 10.53 2.04 4.62
N LEU A 35 10.89 3.33 4.56
CA LEU A 35 10.50 4.22 3.47
C LEU A 35 11.06 3.77 2.12
N LEU A 36 12.34 3.41 2.06
CA LEU A 36 12.97 2.92 0.83
C LEU A 36 12.31 1.64 0.32
N ASN A 37 11.96 0.71 1.21
CA ASN A 37 11.24 -0.52 0.86
C ASN A 37 9.84 -0.22 0.29
N ILE A 38 9.10 0.70 0.92
CA ILE A 38 7.78 1.12 0.43
C ILE A 38 7.90 1.78 -0.95
N LEU A 39 8.85 2.69 -1.14
CA LEU A 39 9.06 3.38 -2.42
C LEU A 39 9.46 2.42 -3.54
N ALA A 40 10.35 1.47 -3.26
CA ALA A 40 10.74 0.43 -4.21
C ALA A 40 9.51 -0.40 -4.64
N ARG A 41 8.71 -0.85 -3.67
CA ARG A 41 7.49 -1.62 -3.96
C ARG A 41 6.45 -0.82 -4.73
N ASN A 42 6.28 0.45 -4.41
CA ASN A 42 5.37 1.33 -5.15
C ASN A 42 5.82 1.49 -6.61
N SER A 43 7.11 1.74 -6.85
CA SER A 43 7.63 1.87 -8.21
C SER A 43 7.43 0.60 -9.06
N GLU A 44 7.52 -0.58 -8.43
CA GLU A 44 7.24 -1.87 -9.07
C GLU A 44 5.75 -1.99 -9.45
N LEU A 45 4.84 -1.66 -8.54
CA LEU A 45 3.40 -1.68 -8.78
C LEU A 45 2.97 -0.67 -9.85
N GLU A 46 3.55 0.53 -9.86
CA GLU A 46 3.31 1.52 -10.91
C GLU A 46 3.72 0.99 -12.28
N ARG A 47 4.86 0.27 -12.35
CA ARG A 47 5.33 -0.37 -13.57
C ARG A 47 4.39 -1.48 -14.03
N GLU A 48 3.97 -2.36 -13.12
CA GLU A 48 3.01 -3.43 -13.40
C GLU A 48 1.66 -2.87 -13.87
N LEU A 49 1.19 -1.79 -13.25
CA LEU A 49 -0.04 -1.11 -13.63
C LEU A 49 0.07 -0.50 -15.04
N ALA A 50 1.20 0.13 -15.37
CA ALA A 50 1.45 0.69 -16.69
C ALA A 50 1.44 -0.42 -17.77
N LEU A 51 2.11 -1.55 -17.51
CA LEU A 51 2.11 -2.71 -18.40
C LEU A 51 0.70 -3.30 -18.57
N SER A 52 -0.04 -3.44 -17.46
CA SER A 52 -1.40 -3.97 -17.46
C SER A 52 -2.36 -3.07 -18.26
N ARG A 53 -2.26 -1.74 -18.08
CA ARG A 53 -3.04 -0.77 -18.86
C ARG A 53 -2.73 -0.85 -20.36
N ALA A 54 -1.46 -0.96 -20.73
CA ALA A 54 -1.05 -1.11 -22.12
C ALA A 54 -1.60 -2.43 -22.73
N ALA A 55 -1.51 -3.54 -21.98
CA ALA A 55 -2.05 -4.83 -22.40
C ALA A 55 -3.57 -4.77 -22.60
N VAL A 56 -4.32 -4.21 -21.64
CA VAL A 56 -5.78 -4.03 -21.72
C VAL A 56 -6.15 -3.13 -22.90
N SER A 57 -5.45 -2.01 -23.11
CA SER A 57 -5.69 -1.14 -24.26
C SER A 57 -5.44 -1.87 -25.58
N SER A 58 -4.35 -2.63 -25.69
CA SER A 58 -4.04 -3.41 -26.88
C SER A 58 -5.06 -4.54 -27.15
N GLY A 59 -5.56 -5.19 -26.10
CA GLY A 59 -6.61 -6.21 -26.18
C GLY A 59 -7.99 -5.60 -26.51
N TYR A 60 -8.28 -4.40 -26.00
CA TYR A 60 -9.48 -3.65 -26.34
C TYR A 60 -9.48 -3.21 -27.81
N SER A 61 -8.38 -2.63 -28.29
CA SER A 61 -8.19 -2.26 -29.71
C SER A 61 -8.25 -3.46 -30.65
N ARG A 62 -7.80 -4.65 -30.21
CA ARG A 62 -7.92 -5.91 -30.97
C ARG A 62 -9.29 -6.58 -30.86
N GLY A 63 -10.28 -5.92 -30.22
CA GLY A 63 -11.66 -6.39 -30.21
C GLY A 63 -11.91 -7.63 -29.34
N TRP A 64 -11.01 -7.99 -28.41
CA TRP A 64 -11.20 -9.16 -27.54
C TRP A 64 -12.45 -9.07 -26.66
N HIS A 65 -12.91 -7.85 -26.36
CA HIS A 65 -14.16 -7.58 -25.64
C HIS A 65 -15.43 -7.94 -26.45
N LYS A 66 -15.32 -8.11 -27.78
CA LYS A 66 -16.42 -8.53 -28.68
C LYS A 66 -16.31 -10.01 -29.09
N ALA A 67 -15.21 -10.67 -28.75
CA ALA A 67 -14.93 -12.05 -29.14
C ALA A 67 -15.47 -13.11 -28.16
N ARG A 68 -16.29 -12.72 -27.15
CA ARG A 68 -17.03 -13.69 -26.33
C ARG A 68 -18.34 -14.07 -27.03
N PRO A 69 -18.66 -15.36 -27.19
CA PRO A 69 -20.00 -15.80 -27.55
C PRO A 69 -21.01 -15.49 -26.42
#